data_AF-A0A9D4GM41-F1
#
_entry.id   AF-A0A9D4GM41-F1
#
_cell.length_a   1.000
_cell.length_b   1.000
_cell.length_c   1.000
_cell.angle_alpha   90.00
_cell.angle_beta   90.00
_cell.angle_gamma   90.00
#
_symmetry.space_group_name_H-M   'P 1'
#
loop_
_entity.id
_entity.type
_entity.pdbx_description
1 polymer ?
#
loop_
_entity_poly.entity_id
_entity_poly.type
_entity_poly.pdbx_seq_one_letter_code
_entity_poly.pdbx_strand_id
1 'polypeptide(L)'
;MMLGVFSAEELSPEHAKLYETCLKGSREDIRRYCNQGGIASQFIKDGMNPMHIVAVAGRPDGEAILGIMLDSGFNVNVKTRLGEDTVMHLVVEHIDVKEAFPLVLKILDYNPDLTIRNRKLRTPYDIALAKGEFELAEVLDGSMTPQQAREYYTQKIAAIYGNLKREMSAKTKRIMQAKLVDAVLRSNEQDIQDYIRLGADPNYVNEHKNGAIHYAITHCALPPKKTLQLLIDGKADVNLQDDEGDTALNLVIKSSKLRDSGQMYTCCELLLNNGALSTFKDLDGNDALSLAQKRKYDDIVKLLSGQRPKHIQDPKPLLLPLNEEPEEDDLDDLEEPPPPVTSPQEALVKATRERTLADVDEALFGLRADPNIPDDTGLYPIHHVLIRGEFENEEDRLSMLRSLIEAGADVNIQTVNSESTPLHVAATKNQEHAAQVLLDTHKCDLDMKNKHGKTAYQVAEEEECQEVMDVIDRHRQQVRDRLKNAAKKASTCTLL
;
A
#
# COMPACT_ATOMS: atom_id res chain seq x y z
N MET A 1 -11.27 24.22 -20.70
CA MET A 1 -11.39 25.38 -21.62
C MET A 1 -12.67 26.14 -21.31
N MET A 2 -12.56 27.31 -20.67
CA MET A 2 -13.51 28.42 -20.80
C MET A 2 -12.79 29.70 -20.35
N LEU A 3 -11.69 30.04 -21.04
CA LEU A 3 -11.12 31.38 -21.03
C LEU A 3 -11.68 32.06 -22.28
N GLY A 4 -12.88 32.60 -22.16
CA GLY A 4 -13.66 33.08 -23.30
C GLY A 4 -14.32 34.41 -23.00
N VAL A 5 -13.51 35.48 -23.10
CA VAL A 5 -13.90 36.89 -23.35
C VAL A 5 -14.76 37.51 -22.23
N PHE A 6 -14.82 38.84 -22.17
CA PHE A 6 -15.84 39.71 -21.56
C PHE A 6 -15.32 40.80 -20.61
N SER A 7 -15.46 42.04 -21.13
CA SER A 7 -15.42 43.40 -20.58
C SER A 7 -14.46 43.77 -19.44
N ALA A 8 -13.48 44.61 -19.80
CA ALA A 8 -12.63 45.38 -18.91
C ALA A 8 -13.43 46.46 -18.15
N GLU A 9 -13.65 46.27 -16.85
CA GLU A 9 -13.63 47.40 -15.92
C GLU A 9 -12.14 47.73 -15.67
N GLU A 10 -11.73 48.97 -15.91
CA GLU A 10 -10.34 49.42 -15.77
C GLU A 10 -9.87 49.28 -14.32
N LEU A 11 -9.28 48.13 -14.00
CA LEU A 11 -8.52 47.96 -12.75
C LEU A 11 -7.22 48.77 -12.83
N SER A 12 -6.87 49.44 -11.73
CA SER A 12 -5.53 50.02 -11.58
C SER A 12 -4.45 48.94 -11.80
N PRO A 13 -3.25 49.28 -12.30
CA PRO A 13 -2.18 48.31 -12.55
C PRO A 13 -1.80 47.51 -11.30
N GLU A 14 -1.92 48.12 -10.12
CA GLU A 14 -1.66 47.48 -8.82
C GLU A 14 -2.73 46.43 -8.48
N HIS A 15 -3.99 46.68 -8.81
CA HIS A 15 -5.08 45.72 -8.57
C HIS A 15 -4.98 44.53 -9.52
N ALA A 16 -4.71 44.76 -10.81
CA ALA A 16 -4.47 43.67 -11.77
C ALA A 16 -3.33 42.76 -11.29
N LYS A 17 -2.30 43.35 -10.67
CA LYS A 17 -1.19 42.62 -10.06
C LYS A 17 -1.60 41.83 -8.82
N LEU A 18 -2.48 42.36 -7.97
CA LEU A 18 -3.07 41.60 -6.85
C LEU A 18 -3.88 40.38 -7.35
N TYR A 19 -4.64 40.52 -8.43
CA TYR A 19 -5.36 39.38 -9.01
C TYR A 19 -4.42 38.33 -9.60
N GLU A 20 -3.38 38.79 -10.30
CA GLU A 20 -2.35 37.92 -10.84
C GLU A 20 -1.56 37.20 -9.73
N THR A 21 -1.25 37.87 -8.62
CA THR A 21 -0.60 37.22 -7.46
C THR A 21 -1.57 36.27 -6.75
N CYS A 22 -2.86 36.60 -6.67
CA CYS A 22 -3.91 35.71 -6.20
C CYS A 22 -4.12 34.50 -7.10
N LEU A 23 -3.71 34.52 -8.37
CA LEU A 23 -3.68 33.35 -9.28
C LEU A 23 -2.34 32.59 -9.23
N LYS A 24 -1.21 33.30 -9.10
CA LYS A 24 0.14 32.70 -9.06
C LYS A 24 0.56 32.11 -7.71
N GLY A 25 0.02 32.62 -6.59
CA GLY A 25 0.19 32.01 -5.26
C GLY A 25 1.31 32.59 -4.40
N SER A 26 1.71 33.84 -4.64
CA SER A 26 2.77 34.47 -3.85
C SER A 26 2.27 34.92 -2.47
N ARG A 27 2.57 34.12 -1.44
CA ARG A 27 2.14 34.33 -0.04
C ARG A 27 2.64 35.66 0.53
N GLU A 28 3.90 36.02 0.24
CA GLU A 28 4.53 37.25 0.74
C GLU A 28 3.93 38.50 0.10
N ASP A 29 3.67 38.46 -1.21
CA ASP A 29 3.06 39.57 -1.92
C ASP A 29 1.64 39.81 -1.42
N ILE A 30 0.84 38.75 -1.26
CA ILE A 30 -0.54 38.86 -0.74
C ILE A 30 -0.53 39.43 0.68
N ARG A 31 0.39 39.00 1.55
CA ARG A 31 0.55 39.57 2.89
C ARG A 31 0.93 41.05 2.85
N ARG A 32 1.83 41.46 1.93
CA ARG A 32 2.19 42.87 1.72
C ARG A 32 0.98 43.69 1.30
N TYR A 33 0.18 43.21 0.35
CA TYR A 33 -1.02 43.89 -0.11
C TYR A 33 -2.10 43.99 0.98
N CYS A 34 -2.26 42.96 1.81
CA CYS A 34 -3.21 43.00 2.93
C CYS A 34 -2.78 44.00 4.02
N ASN A 35 -1.48 44.09 4.31
CA ASN A 35 -0.92 45.01 5.31
C ASN A 35 -0.94 46.48 4.87
N GLN A 36 -1.13 46.78 3.58
CA GLN A 36 -1.25 48.15 3.06
C GLN A 36 -2.62 48.79 3.31
N GLY A 37 -3.54 48.08 3.99
CA GLY A 37 -4.68 48.68 4.67
C GLY A 37 -5.91 48.94 3.80
N GLY A 38 -6.96 48.14 4.03
CA GLY A 38 -8.35 48.60 3.97
C GLY A 38 -9.10 48.58 2.63
N ILE A 39 -8.45 48.47 1.47
CA ILE A 39 -9.17 48.53 0.17
C ILE A 39 -9.22 47.16 -0.53
N ALA A 40 -8.34 46.22 -0.18
CA ALA A 40 -8.23 44.92 -0.84
C ALA A 40 -9.52 44.07 -0.84
N SER A 41 -10.37 44.23 0.19
CA SER A 41 -11.64 43.52 0.34
C SER A 41 -12.81 44.13 -0.44
N GLN A 42 -12.67 45.37 -0.94
CA GLN A 42 -13.70 46.08 -1.70
C GLN A 42 -13.56 45.86 -3.22
N PHE A 43 -12.46 45.25 -3.66
CA PHE A 43 -12.19 45.07 -5.07
C PHE A 43 -12.89 43.84 -5.62
N ILE A 44 -13.51 44.04 -6.78
CA ILE A 44 -14.24 43.03 -7.52
C ILE A 44 -13.66 43.03 -8.94
N LYS A 45 -13.20 41.88 -9.41
CA LYS A 45 -12.85 41.66 -10.83
C LYS A 45 -13.76 40.57 -11.36
N ASP A 46 -14.42 40.83 -12.48
CA ASP A 46 -15.38 39.89 -13.10
C ASP A 46 -16.52 39.47 -12.15
N GLY A 47 -16.89 40.35 -11.20
CA GLY A 47 -17.88 40.03 -10.18
C GLY A 47 -17.36 39.20 -9.00
N MET A 48 -16.05 38.96 -8.90
CA MET A 48 -15.42 38.15 -7.85
C MET A 48 -14.42 38.96 -7.00
N ASN A 49 -14.54 38.86 -5.68
CA ASN A 49 -13.48 39.29 -4.76
C ASN A 49 -12.23 38.40 -4.84
N PRO A 50 -11.05 38.88 -4.41
CA PRO A 50 -9.81 38.09 -4.35
C PRO A 50 -9.96 36.72 -3.66
N MET A 51 -10.74 36.65 -2.58
CA MET A 51 -11.05 35.40 -1.87
C MET A 51 -11.73 34.35 -2.76
N HIS A 52 -12.65 34.77 -3.63
CA HIS A 52 -13.34 33.87 -4.57
C HIS A 52 -12.37 33.32 -5.63
N ILE A 53 -11.42 34.15 -6.07
CA ILE A 53 -10.43 33.74 -7.07
C ILE A 53 -9.46 32.73 -6.46
N VAL A 54 -9.04 32.93 -5.21
CA VAL A 54 -8.22 31.95 -4.48
C VAL A 54 -8.96 30.62 -4.32
N ALA A 55 -10.28 30.66 -4.02
CA ALA A 55 -11.10 29.46 -3.97
C ALA A 55 -11.21 28.75 -5.34
N VAL A 56 -11.51 29.48 -6.41
CA VAL A 56 -11.63 28.91 -7.77
C VAL A 56 -10.30 28.37 -8.29
N ALA A 57 -9.17 28.95 -7.87
CA ALA A 57 -7.84 28.53 -8.32
C ALA A 57 -7.44 27.13 -7.82
N GLY A 58 -8.10 26.58 -6.79
CA GLY A 58 -7.88 25.20 -6.32
C GLY A 58 -6.40 24.87 -6.09
N ARG A 59 -5.72 25.67 -5.26
CA ARG A 59 -4.27 25.51 -5.03
C ARG A 59 -3.99 24.81 -3.71
N PRO A 60 -2.89 24.02 -3.63
CA PRO A 60 -2.45 23.44 -2.36
C PRO A 60 -2.09 24.51 -1.32
N ASP A 61 -1.62 25.68 -1.78
CA ASP A 61 -1.30 26.85 -0.95
C ASP A 61 -2.53 27.71 -0.58
N GLY A 62 -3.72 27.34 -1.04
CA GLY A 62 -4.95 28.11 -0.86
C GLY A 62 -5.30 28.37 0.60
N GLU A 63 -5.07 27.39 1.48
CA GLU A 63 -5.40 27.49 2.90
C GLU A 63 -4.61 28.61 3.60
N ALA A 64 -3.30 28.65 3.37
CA ALA A 64 -2.43 29.67 3.93
C ALA A 64 -2.78 31.06 3.40
N ILE A 65 -3.12 31.16 2.11
CA ILE A 65 -3.48 32.43 1.46
C ILE A 65 -4.83 32.94 1.96
N LEU A 66 -5.86 32.09 2.01
CA LEU A 66 -7.17 32.46 2.57
C LEU A 66 -7.02 32.83 4.05
N GLY A 67 -6.21 32.11 4.82
CA GLY A 67 -5.91 32.45 6.21
C GLY A 67 -5.36 33.87 6.37
N ILE A 68 -4.36 34.24 5.56
CA ILE A 68 -3.78 35.59 5.58
C ILE A 68 -4.86 36.65 5.25
N MET A 69 -5.72 36.39 4.26
CA MET A 69 -6.79 37.33 3.89
C MET A 69 -7.86 37.45 4.99
N LEU A 70 -8.25 36.35 5.61
CA LEU A 70 -9.23 36.32 6.69
C LEU A 70 -8.72 37.00 7.96
N ASP A 71 -7.46 36.76 8.33
CA ASP A 71 -6.78 37.46 9.43
C ASP A 71 -6.68 38.97 9.18
N SER A 72 -6.67 39.39 7.92
CA SER A 72 -6.67 40.79 7.50
C SER A 72 -8.07 41.42 7.47
N GLY A 73 -9.12 40.68 7.88
CA GLY A 73 -10.49 41.19 8.02
C GLY A 73 -11.36 41.07 6.77
N PHE A 74 -11.02 40.19 5.82
CA PHE A 74 -11.90 39.91 4.68
C PHE A 74 -13.19 39.21 5.12
N ASN A 75 -14.32 39.64 4.56
CA ASN A 75 -15.62 39.03 4.84
C ASN A 75 -15.82 37.75 4.00
N VAL A 76 -16.10 36.63 4.69
CA VAL A 76 -16.36 35.30 4.10
C VAL A 76 -17.71 35.20 3.37
N ASN A 77 -18.67 36.05 3.73
CA ASN A 77 -20.06 35.99 3.28
C ASN A 77 -20.32 36.86 2.04
N VAL A 78 -19.27 37.44 1.45
CA VAL A 78 -19.41 38.21 0.21
C VAL A 78 -19.87 37.28 -0.90
N LYS A 79 -20.85 37.73 -1.68
CA LYS A 79 -21.38 37.02 -2.84
C LYS A 79 -20.70 37.47 -4.12
N THR A 80 -20.52 36.57 -5.07
CA THR A 80 -20.15 36.94 -6.44
C THR A 80 -21.30 37.68 -7.14
N ARG A 81 -20.99 38.60 -8.05
CA ARG A 81 -22.01 39.39 -8.78
C ARG A 81 -22.81 38.57 -9.79
N LEU A 82 -22.21 37.51 -10.38
CA LEU A 82 -22.82 36.73 -11.45
C LEU A 82 -23.63 35.53 -10.95
N GLY A 83 -23.10 34.82 -9.96
CA GLY A 83 -23.67 33.57 -9.42
C GLY A 83 -24.28 33.71 -8.04
N GLU A 84 -24.05 34.84 -7.34
CA GLU A 84 -24.35 35.01 -5.92
C GLU A 84 -23.70 33.95 -4.99
N ASP A 85 -22.67 33.29 -5.50
CA ASP A 85 -21.91 32.27 -4.78
C ASP A 85 -21.02 32.93 -3.74
N THR A 86 -20.98 32.40 -2.52
CA THR A 86 -19.96 32.77 -1.54
C THR A 86 -18.67 31.99 -1.79
N VAL A 87 -17.60 32.34 -1.08
CA VAL A 87 -16.35 31.56 -1.09
C VAL A 87 -16.64 30.09 -0.76
N MET A 88 -17.54 29.83 0.18
CA MET A 88 -17.97 28.47 0.56
C MET A 88 -18.63 27.72 -0.60
N HIS A 89 -19.50 28.37 -1.38
CA HIS A 89 -20.14 27.76 -2.54
C HIS A 89 -19.11 27.37 -3.61
N LEU A 90 -18.13 28.24 -3.89
CA LEU A 90 -17.12 27.98 -4.91
C LEU A 90 -16.15 26.87 -4.50
N VAL A 91 -15.76 26.82 -3.23
CA VAL A 91 -14.91 25.74 -2.69
C VAL A 91 -15.59 24.39 -2.86
N VAL A 92 -16.88 24.29 -2.51
CA VAL A 92 -17.65 23.04 -2.63
C VAL A 92 -17.95 22.69 -4.10
N GLU A 93 -18.23 23.67 -4.95
CA GLU A 93 -18.62 23.41 -6.35
C GLU A 93 -17.43 23.05 -7.26
N HIS A 94 -16.27 23.68 -7.08
CA HIS A 94 -15.16 23.62 -8.05
C HIS A 94 -13.90 22.90 -7.58
N ILE A 95 -13.72 22.67 -6.27
CA ILE A 95 -12.51 22.04 -5.74
C ILE A 95 -12.81 20.56 -5.44
N ASP A 96 -11.81 19.70 -5.68
CA ASP A 96 -11.88 18.30 -5.28
C ASP A 96 -11.93 18.16 -3.76
N VAL A 97 -12.69 17.17 -3.29
CA VAL A 97 -12.96 16.90 -1.87
C VAL A 97 -11.71 17.01 -0.98
N LYS A 98 -10.58 16.44 -1.44
CA LYS A 98 -9.31 16.42 -0.68
C LYS A 98 -8.74 17.82 -0.40
N GLU A 99 -8.84 18.72 -1.37
CA GLU A 99 -8.34 20.09 -1.26
C GLU A 99 -9.41 21.04 -0.70
N ALA A 100 -10.69 20.71 -0.89
CA ALA A 100 -11.81 21.49 -0.39
C ALA A 100 -11.88 21.43 1.15
N PHE A 101 -11.62 20.29 1.78
CA PHE A 101 -11.78 20.13 3.24
C PHE A 101 -10.90 21.05 4.09
N PRO A 102 -9.57 21.16 3.88
CA PRO A 102 -8.74 22.11 4.63
C PRO A 102 -9.22 23.56 4.48
N LEU A 103 -9.64 23.93 3.27
CA LEU A 103 -10.20 25.26 2.99
C LEU A 103 -11.54 25.47 3.72
N VAL A 104 -12.42 24.46 3.73
CA VAL A 104 -13.72 24.50 4.42
C VAL A 104 -13.52 24.68 5.91
N LEU A 105 -12.65 23.88 6.54
CA LEU A 105 -12.36 23.97 7.97
C LEU A 105 -11.77 25.35 8.31
N LYS A 106 -10.88 25.88 7.48
CA LYS A 106 -10.30 27.20 7.68
C LYS A 106 -11.34 28.32 7.56
N ILE A 107 -12.30 28.22 6.64
CA ILE A 107 -13.38 29.19 6.50
C ILE A 107 -14.35 29.11 7.69
N LEU A 108 -14.68 27.90 8.16
CA LEU A 108 -15.56 27.66 9.31
C LEU A 108 -15.04 28.30 10.61
N ASP A 109 -13.73 28.43 10.79
CA ASP A 109 -13.10 29.11 11.93
C ASP A 109 -13.54 30.56 12.09
N TYR A 110 -13.94 31.20 10.99
CA TYR A 110 -14.41 32.58 10.97
C TYR A 110 -15.94 32.68 10.95
N ASN A 111 -16.64 31.58 11.28
CA ASN A 111 -18.09 31.47 11.45
C ASN A 111 -18.89 32.04 10.26
N PRO A 112 -18.77 31.44 9.05
CA PRO A 112 -19.48 31.87 7.86
C PRO A 112 -20.98 31.61 8.00
N ASP A 113 -21.79 32.38 7.29
CA ASP A 113 -23.23 32.13 7.20
C ASP A 113 -23.49 31.06 6.12
N LEU A 114 -23.72 29.83 6.57
CA LEU A 114 -23.99 28.66 5.72
C LEU A 114 -25.41 28.66 5.14
N THR A 115 -26.29 29.54 5.62
CA THR A 115 -27.69 29.61 5.15
C THR A 115 -27.84 30.44 3.87
N ILE A 116 -26.78 31.15 3.48
CA ILE A 116 -26.75 31.96 2.27
C ILE A 116 -27.00 31.08 1.05
N ARG A 117 -27.93 31.51 0.20
CA ARG A 117 -28.24 30.86 -1.08
C ARG A 117 -27.63 31.61 -2.24
N ASN A 118 -27.12 30.86 -3.21
CA ASN A 118 -26.71 31.40 -4.50
C ASN A 118 -27.92 31.65 -5.43
N ARG A 119 -27.66 32.10 -6.67
CA ARG A 119 -28.69 32.41 -7.66
C ARG A 119 -29.58 31.21 -8.02
N LYS A 120 -29.05 29.99 -7.88
CA LYS A 120 -29.80 28.74 -8.08
C LYS A 120 -30.62 28.33 -6.84
N LEU A 121 -30.69 29.19 -5.82
CA LEU A 121 -31.34 28.95 -4.53
C LEU A 121 -30.74 27.78 -3.73
N ARG A 122 -29.48 27.42 -4.02
CA ARG A 122 -28.75 26.35 -3.34
C ARG A 122 -27.86 26.95 -2.27
N THR A 123 -27.85 26.34 -1.09
CA THR A 123 -26.85 26.55 -0.05
C THR A 123 -25.57 25.74 -0.35
N PRO A 124 -24.45 25.98 0.34
CA PRO A 124 -23.27 25.13 0.21
C PRO A 124 -23.56 23.67 0.54
N TYR A 125 -24.45 23.43 1.51
CA TYR A 125 -24.98 22.09 1.86
C TYR A 125 -25.68 21.42 0.67
N ASP A 126 -26.59 22.13 0.00
CA ASP A 126 -27.33 21.60 -1.15
C ASP A 126 -26.41 21.25 -2.33
N ILE A 127 -25.30 22.00 -2.50
CA ILE A 127 -24.28 21.71 -3.51
C ILE A 127 -23.50 20.44 -3.15
N ALA A 128 -23.07 20.30 -1.90
CA ALA A 128 -22.37 19.11 -1.42
C ALA A 128 -23.24 17.84 -1.60
N LEU A 129 -24.52 17.90 -1.24
CA LEU A 129 -25.47 16.82 -1.48
C LEU A 129 -25.65 16.50 -2.97
N ALA A 130 -25.76 17.52 -3.82
CA ALA A 130 -25.92 17.32 -5.27
C ALA A 130 -24.70 16.65 -5.92
N LYS A 131 -23.50 16.82 -5.36
CA LYS A 131 -22.27 16.14 -5.80
C LYS A 131 -22.11 14.73 -5.20
N GLY A 132 -22.93 14.36 -4.21
CA GLY A 132 -22.80 13.10 -3.47
C GLY A 132 -21.66 13.12 -2.43
N GLU A 133 -21.23 14.31 -2.02
CA GLU A 133 -20.18 14.51 -1.01
C GLU A 133 -20.81 14.58 0.39
N PHE A 134 -21.29 13.44 0.88
CA PHE A 134 -22.08 13.35 2.12
C PHE A 134 -21.31 13.80 3.36
N GLU A 135 -20.00 13.56 3.42
CA GLU A 135 -19.14 13.96 4.53
C GLU A 135 -19.01 15.49 4.62
N LEU A 136 -18.91 16.15 3.46
CA LEU A 136 -18.85 17.60 3.40
C LEU A 136 -20.21 18.22 3.68
N ALA A 137 -21.30 17.58 3.24
CA ALA A 137 -22.65 18.00 3.59
C ALA A 137 -22.90 17.92 5.10
N GLU A 138 -22.45 16.88 5.79
CA GLU A 138 -22.61 16.75 7.26
C GLU A 138 -21.87 17.86 8.03
N VAL A 139 -20.69 18.26 7.54
CA VAL A 139 -19.96 19.41 8.08
C VAL A 139 -20.68 20.75 7.81
N LEU A 140 -21.35 20.88 6.66
CA LEU A 140 -22.00 22.11 6.22
C LEU A 140 -23.47 22.24 6.66
N ASP A 141 -24.03 21.22 7.34
CA ASP A 141 -25.39 21.24 7.92
C ASP A 141 -25.51 22.23 9.10
N GLY A 142 -24.38 22.70 9.65
CA GLY A 142 -24.36 23.64 10.77
C GLY A 142 -24.72 23.01 12.12
N SER A 143 -24.92 21.70 12.17
CA SER A 143 -25.18 20.92 13.38
C SER A 143 -23.92 20.69 14.24
N MET A 144 -22.73 20.93 13.68
CA MET A 144 -21.44 20.71 14.34
C MET A 144 -20.71 22.04 14.57
N THR A 145 -20.03 22.17 15.71
CA THR A 145 -19.06 23.25 15.92
C THR A 145 -17.81 23.05 15.05
N PRO A 146 -17.04 24.10 14.70
CA PRO A 146 -15.82 23.94 13.89
C PRO A 146 -14.83 22.93 14.46
N GLN A 147 -14.71 22.87 15.80
CA GLN A 147 -13.87 21.89 16.48
C GLN A 147 -14.39 20.47 16.34
N GLN A 148 -15.71 20.26 16.50
CA GLN A 148 -16.34 18.95 16.26
C GLN A 148 -16.28 18.54 14.80
N ALA A 149 -16.41 19.47 13.85
CA ALA A 149 -16.23 19.20 12.43
C ALA A 149 -14.79 18.77 12.12
N ARG A 150 -13.78 19.39 12.75
CA ARG A 150 -12.38 18.95 12.64
C ARG A 150 -12.17 17.57 13.24
N GLU A 151 -12.70 17.30 14.44
CA GLU A 151 -12.59 15.99 15.08
C GLU A 151 -13.32 14.92 14.29
N TYR A 152 -14.52 15.21 13.78
CA TYR A 152 -15.28 14.33 12.90
C TYR A 152 -14.54 14.06 11.61
N TYR A 153 -14.00 15.09 10.95
CA TYR A 153 -13.17 14.94 9.78
C TYR A 153 -11.89 14.16 10.08
N THR A 154 -11.20 14.44 11.19
CA THR A 154 -9.98 13.73 11.60
C THR A 154 -10.27 12.29 12.01
N GLN A 155 -11.43 12.01 12.61
CA GLN A 155 -11.89 10.66 12.97
C GLN A 155 -12.40 9.89 11.77
N LYS A 156 -13.08 10.54 10.81
CA LYS A 156 -13.52 9.95 9.54
C LYS A 156 -12.35 9.75 8.60
N ILE A 157 -11.38 10.64 8.58
CA ILE A 157 -10.06 10.40 7.98
C ILE A 157 -9.38 9.28 8.75
N ALA A 158 -9.28 9.30 10.08
CA ALA A 158 -8.66 8.20 10.82
C ALA A 158 -9.46 6.89 10.70
N ALA A 159 -10.73 6.91 10.31
CA ALA A 159 -11.53 5.73 9.97
C ALA A 159 -11.32 5.35 8.51
N ILE A 160 -11.19 6.29 7.57
CA ILE A 160 -10.85 6.03 6.16
C ILE A 160 -9.41 5.54 6.05
N TYR A 161 -8.48 6.10 6.83
CA TYR A 161 -7.03 5.85 6.92
C TYR A 161 -6.68 4.74 7.92
N GLY A 162 -7.46 4.61 9.01
CA GLY A 162 -7.36 3.50 9.97
C GLY A 162 -8.07 2.24 9.48
N ASN A 163 -9.18 2.36 8.74
CA ASN A 163 -9.72 1.29 7.89
C ASN A 163 -8.93 1.16 6.57
N LEU A 164 -8.10 2.14 6.16
CA LEU A 164 -7.10 1.90 5.11
C LEU A 164 -6.03 0.92 5.62
N LYS A 165 -5.64 1.04 6.89
CA LYS A 165 -4.72 0.08 7.52
C LYS A 165 -5.38 -1.27 7.85
N ARG A 166 -6.69 -1.31 8.12
CA ARG A 166 -7.37 -2.51 8.63
C ARG A 166 -8.29 -3.22 7.63
N GLU A 167 -8.83 -2.53 6.63
CA GLU A 167 -9.79 -3.05 5.65
C GLU A 167 -9.61 -2.39 4.25
N MET A 168 -8.38 -2.30 3.74
CA MET A 168 -8.19 -2.05 2.31
C MET A 168 -8.66 -3.27 1.51
N SER A 169 -9.81 -3.16 0.84
CA SER A 169 -10.23 -4.09 -0.22
C SER A 169 -9.07 -4.36 -1.20
N ALA A 170 -8.89 -5.61 -1.62
CA ALA A 170 -7.82 -6.02 -2.54
C ALA A 170 -7.78 -5.17 -3.83
N LYS A 171 -8.95 -4.67 -4.27
CA LYS A 171 -9.06 -3.76 -5.43
C LYS A 171 -8.42 -2.40 -5.16
N THR A 172 -8.56 -1.85 -3.96
CA THR A 172 -7.96 -0.56 -3.57
C THR A 172 -6.45 -0.67 -3.36
N LYS A 173 -5.96 -1.81 -2.82
CA LYS A 173 -4.50 -2.11 -2.76
C LYS A 173 -3.88 -2.10 -4.16
N ARG A 174 -4.50 -2.82 -5.10
CA ARG A 174 -4.05 -2.85 -6.51
C ARG A 174 -4.06 -1.49 -7.19
N ILE A 175 -5.10 -0.68 -6.96
CA ILE A 175 -5.17 0.67 -7.54
C ILE A 175 -4.09 1.59 -6.95
N MET A 176 -3.79 1.50 -5.65
CA MET A 176 -2.72 2.30 -5.04
C MET A 176 -1.34 1.89 -5.53
N GLN A 177 -1.09 0.59 -5.69
CA GLN A 177 0.16 0.07 -6.24
C GLN A 177 0.36 0.51 -7.69
N ALA A 178 -0.70 0.43 -8.51
CA ALA A 178 -0.68 0.93 -9.88
C ALA A 178 -0.43 2.45 -9.96
N LYS A 179 -0.99 3.23 -9.03
CA LYS A 179 -0.77 4.69 -8.94
C LYS A 179 0.65 5.05 -8.48
N LEU A 180 1.27 4.24 -7.61
CA LEU A 180 2.68 4.41 -7.24
C LEU A 180 3.59 4.19 -8.45
N VAL A 181 3.36 3.13 -9.23
CA VAL A 181 4.11 2.86 -10.47
C VAL A 181 3.91 3.98 -11.49
N ASP A 182 2.68 4.47 -11.69
CA ASP A 182 2.38 5.60 -12.57
C ASP A 182 3.08 6.91 -12.11
N ALA A 183 3.15 7.16 -10.80
CA ALA A 183 3.89 8.30 -10.24
C ALA A 183 5.40 8.19 -10.49
N VAL A 184 5.97 6.99 -10.39
CA VAL A 184 7.37 6.69 -10.73
C VAL A 184 7.65 6.94 -12.22
N LEU A 185 6.76 6.48 -13.10
CA LEU A 185 6.86 6.69 -14.56
C LEU A 185 6.82 8.17 -14.94
N ARG A 186 5.98 8.96 -14.26
CA ARG A 186 5.87 10.41 -14.45
C ARG A 186 6.94 11.22 -13.71
N SER A 187 7.78 10.57 -12.91
CA SER A 187 8.82 11.19 -12.09
C SER A 187 8.30 12.28 -11.14
N ASN A 188 7.08 12.14 -10.61
CA ASN A 188 6.52 13.11 -9.67
C ASN A 188 6.89 12.77 -8.22
N GLU A 189 7.87 13.50 -7.68
CA GLU A 189 8.41 13.28 -6.33
C GLU A 189 7.35 13.37 -5.23
N GLN A 190 6.45 14.34 -5.34
CA GLN A 190 5.43 14.60 -4.32
C GLN A 190 4.41 13.46 -4.28
N ASP A 191 3.97 13.00 -5.45
CA ASP A 191 3.05 11.88 -5.57
C ASP A 191 3.65 10.59 -5.01
N ILE A 192 4.94 10.31 -5.28
CA ILE A 192 5.63 9.12 -4.76
C ILE A 192 5.64 9.16 -3.22
N GLN A 193 6.01 10.28 -2.61
CA GLN A 193 6.01 10.43 -1.16
C GLN A 193 4.61 10.29 -0.58
N ASP A 194 3.61 10.89 -1.22
CA ASP A 194 2.24 10.86 -0.74
C ASP A 194 1.64 9.46 -0.84
N TYR A 195 1.89 8.70 -1.92
CA TYR A 195 1.45 7.31 -2.04
C TYR A 195 2.16 6.39 -1.03
N ILE A 196 3.45 6.57 -0.77
CA ILE A 196 4.17 5.82 0.27
C ILE A 196 3.59 6.13 1.66
N ARG A 197 3.33 7.41 1.97
CA ARG A 197 2.67 7.82 3.23
C ARG A 197 1.25 7.27 3.37
N LEU A 198 0.54 7.14 2.26
CA LEU A 198 -0.80 6.54 2.20
C LEU A 198 -0.78 5.01 2.39
N GLY A 199 0.40 4.38 2.47
CA GLY A 199 0.55 2.94 2.69
C GLY A 199 0.60 2.12 1.40
N ALA A 200 0.96 2.73 0.27
CA ALA A 200 1.32 1.96 -0.92
C ALA A 200 2.56 1.12 -0.62
N ASP A 201 2.51 -0.16 -0.95
CA ASP A 201 3.63 -1.08 -0.80
C ASP A 201 4.64 -0.86 -1.95
N PRO A 202 5.86 -0.36 -1.68
CA PRO A 202 6.86 -0.15 -2.71
C PRO A 202 7.42 -1.45 -3.29
N ASN A 203 7.19 -2.59 -2.61
CA ASN A 203 7.66 -3.92 -3.00
C ASN A 203 6.62 -4.70 -3.80
N TYR A 204 5.46 -4.09 -4.04
CA TYR A 204 4.46 -4.73 -4.87
C TYR A 204 4.97 -4.88 -6.30
N VAL A 205 4.81 -6.10 -6.82
CA VAL A 205 5.20 -6.47 -8.17
C VAL A 205 3.99 -6.65 -9.07
N ASN A 206 4.17 -6.36 -10.35
CA ASN A 206 3.19 -6.67 -11.39
C ASN A 206 3.24 -8.17 -11.79
N GLU A 207 2.49 -8.54 -12.83
CA GLU A 207 2.48 -9.91 -13.39
C GLU A 207 3.85 -10.38 -13.91
N HIS A 208 4.79 -9.46 -14.12
CA HIS A 208 6.15 -9.71 -14.58
C HIS A 208 7.20 -9.62 -13.46
N LYS A 209 6.78 -9.75 -12.20
CA LYS A 209 7.60 -9.50 -10.99
C LYS A 209 8.31 -8.13 -10.95
N ASN A 210 7.87 -7.17 -11.77
CA ASN A 210 8.45 -5.84 -11.80
C ASN A 210 7.84 -4.96 -10.70
N GLY A 211 8.69 -4.54 -9.75
CA GLY A 211 8.33 -3.59 -8.71
C GLY A 211 8.57 -2.13 -9.13
N ALA A 212 8.14 -1.19 -8.27
CA ALA A 212 8.36 0.24 -8.49
C ALA A 212 9.85 0.60 -8.68
N ILE A 213 10.75 -0.15 -8.02
CA ILE A 213 12.20 0.01 -8.14
C ILE A 213 12.73 -0.35 -9.54
N HIS A 214 12.17 -1.37 -10.20
CA HIS A 214 12.54 -1.76 -11.56
C HIS A 214 12.08 -0.71 -12.59
N TYR A 215 10.87 -0.17 -12.40
CA TYR A 215 10.34 0.92 -13.25
C TYR A 215 11.13 2.21 -13.13
N ALA A 216 11.65 2.52 -11.93
CA ALA A 216 12.49 3.69 -11.71
C ALA A 216 13.77 3.68 -12.56
N ILE A 217 14.27 2.49 -12.94
CA ILE A 217 15.51 2.32 -13.70
C ILE A 217 15.24 2.19 -15.20
N THR A 218 14.21 1.45 -15.59
CA THR A 218 13.94 1.08 -16.99
C THR A 218 13.20 2.16 -17.79
N HIS A 219 12.29 2.90 -17.14
CA HIS A 219 11.30 3.77 -17.82
C HIS A 219 11.36 5.25 -17.41
N CYS A 220 12.31 5.66 -16.56
CA CYS A 220 12.38 7.04 -16.06
C CYS A 220 13.04 8.02 -17.06
N ALA A 221 12.45 9.21 -17.23
CA ALA A 221 12.93 10.28 -18.14
C ALA A 221 13.84 11.33 -17.44
N LEU A 222 14.02 11.25 -16.12
CA LEU A 222 14.80 12.15 -15.25
C LEU A 222 15.65 11.33 -14.24
N PRO A 223 16.64 11.92 -13.53
CA PRO A 223 17.73 11.16 -12.89
C PRO A 223 17.23 10.13 -11.87
N PRO A 224 17.53 8.83 -12.07
CA PRO A 224 16.99 7.74 -11.26
C PRO A 224 17.43 7.81 -9.79
N LYS A 225 18.53 8.52 -9.48
CA LYS A 225 19.05 8.69 -8.11
C LYS A 225 17.97 9.17 -7.13
N LYS A 226 17.23 10.22 -7.48
CA LYS A 226 16.31 10.87 -6.54
C LYS A 226 15.05 10.03 -6.33
N THR A 227 14.54 9.44 -7.42
CA THR A 227 13.42 8.49 -7.38
C THR A 227 13.79 7.23 -6.56
N LEU A 228 14.98 6.68 -6.77
CA LEU A 228 15.50 5.55 -6.00
C LEU A 228 15.62 5.89 -4.51
N GLN A 229 16.14 7.09 -4.17
CA GLN A 229 16.21 7.52 -2.77
C GLN A 229 14.82 7.58 -2.13
N LEU A 230 13.82 8.14 -2.80
CA LEU A 230 12.45 8.21 -2.26
C LEU A 230 11.83 6.82 -2.05
N LEU A 231 12.08 5.87 -2.95
CA LEU A 231 11.60 4.50 -2.82
C LEU A 231 12.31 3.77 -1.66
N ILE A 232 13.63 3.92 -1.53
CA ILE A 232 14.42 3.32 -0.44
C ILE A 232 14.04 3.91 0.91
N ASP A 233 13.85 5.24 1.00
CA ASP A 233 13.32 5.90 2.20
C ASP A 233 11.92 5.35 2.57
N GLY A 234 11.16 4.93 1.56
CA GLY A 234 9.88 4.23 1.69
C GLY A 234 9.97 2.74 2.07
N LYS A 235 11.17 2.20 2.31
CA LYS A 235 11.46 0.78 2.57
C LYS A 235 11.26 -0.14 1.36
N ALA A 236 11.56 0.35 0.16
CA ALA A 236 11.69 -0.51 -1.02
C ALA A 236 12.83 -1.53 -0.83
N ASP A 237 12.59 -2.76 -1.22
CA ASP A 237 13.55 -3.84 -1.28
C ASP A 237 14.45 -3.65 -2.50
N VAL A 238 15.72 -3.35 -2.22
CA VAL A 238 16.75 -3.13 -3.23
C VAL A 238 17.18 -4.42 -3.94
N ASN A 239 16.84 -5.58 -3.38
CA ASN A 239 17.20 -6.90 -3.87
C ASN A 239 16.03 -7.63 -4.54
N LEU A 240 14.89 -6.96 -4.71
CA LEU A 240 13.75 -7.50 -5.43
C LEU A 240 14.19 -7.96 -6.84
N GLN A 241 13.83 -9.18 -7.24
CA GLN A 241 14.12 -9.72 -8.56
C GLN A 241 12.88 -9.67 -9.44
N ASP A 242 13.04 -9.25 -10.70
CA ASP A 242 12.00 -9.36 -11.71
C ASP A 242 11.89 -10.79 -12.29
N ASP A 243 11.04 -10.98 -13.30
CA ASP A 243 10.86 -12.27 -13.98
C ASP A 243 12.13 -12.77 -14.67
N GLU A 244 13.05 -11.87 -15.02
CA GLU A 244 14.35 -12.20 -15.60
C GLU A 244 15.41 -12.50 -14.53
N GLY A 245 15.02 -12.50 -13.25
CA GLY A 245 15.94 -12.66 -12.12
C GLY A 245 16.82 -11.43 -11.88
N ASP A 246 16.55 -10.33 -12.59
CA ASP A 246 17.33 -9.11 -12.46
C ASP A 246 16.91 -8.33 -11.23
N THR A 247 17.89 -7.93 -10.43
CA THR A 247 17.70 -6.92 -9.38
C THR A 247 17.79 -5.53 -9.97
N ALA A 248 17.39 -4.53 -9.19
CA ALA A 248 17.65 -3.12 -9.49
C ALA A 248 19.12 -2.86 -9.87
N LEU A 249 20.08 -3.53 -9.23
CA LEU A 249 21.51 -3.40 -9.54
C LEU A 249 21.85 -3.97 -10.94
N ASN A 250 21.30 -5.14 -11.29
CA ASN A 250 21.51 -5.76 -12.61
C ASN A 250 20.89 -4.91 -13.73
N LEU A 251 19.68 -4.38 -13.50
CA LEU A 251 18.99 -3.51 -14.47
C LEU A 251 19.76 -2.20 -14.73
N VAL A 252 20.37 -1.61 -13.70
CA VAL A 252 21.21 -0.41 -13.87
C VAL A 252 22.38 -0.71 -14.81
N ILE A 253 23.02 -1.87 -14.68
CA ILE A 253 24.17 -2.30 -15.51
C ILE A 253 23.72 -2.68 -16.93
N LYS A 254 22.55 -3.30 -17.10
CA LYS A 254 21.98 -3.64 -18.41
C LYS A 254 21.51 -2.41 -19.20
N SER A 255 21.09 -1.34 -18.51
CA SER A 255 20.55 -0.13 -19.13
C SER A 255 21.62 0.71 -19.84
N SER A 256 21.59 0.72 -21.18
CA SER A 256 22.50 1.54 -21.99
C SER A 256 22.28 3.05 -21.81
N LYS A 257 21.05 3.48 -21.50
CA LYS A 257 20.67 4.89 -21.34
C LYS A 257 21.37 5.59 -20.17
N LEU A 258 21.71 4.85 -19.12
CA LEU A 258 22.32 5.40 -17.90
C LEU A 258 23.83 5.63 -18.03
N ARG A 259 24.46 5.06 -19.07
CA ARG A 259 25.91 5.15 -19.29
C ARG A 259 26.31 6.54 -19.78
N ASP A 260 25.56 7.10 -20.72
CA ASP A 260 25.87 8.38 -21.36
C ASP A 260 25.72 9.59 -20.41
N SER A 261 24.98 9.41 -19.30
CA SER A 261 24.69 10.47 -18.33
C SER A 261 25.56 10.44 -17.07
N GLY A 262 26.45 9.45 -16.92
CA GLY A 262 27.27 9.27 -15.70
C GLY A 262 26.48 8.88 -14.44
N GLN A 263 25.16 8.65 -14.57
CA GLN A 263 24.26 8.36 -13.46
C GLN A 263 24.30 6.89 -13.04
N MET A 264 24.82 6.01 -13.91
CA MET A 264 24.99 4.58 -13.65
C MET A 264 25.82 4.34 -12.37
N TYR A 265 26.99 4.99 -12.25
CA TYR A 265 27.86 4.87 -11.07
C TYR A 265 27.12 5.29 -9.79
N THR A 266 26.43 6.43 -9.81
CA THR A 266 25.74 6.96 -8.62
C THR A 266 24.56 6.09 -8.21
N CYS A 267 23.87 5.44 -9.15
CA CYS A 267 22.78 4.52 -8.82
C CYS A 267 23.32 3.21 -8.26
N CYS A 268 24.38 2.65 -8.83
CA CYS A 268 25.06 1.48 -8.26
C CYS A 268 25.57 1.76 -6.85
N GLU A 269 26.22 2.90 -6.62
CA GLU A 269 26.71 3.32 -5.30
C GLU A 269 25.56 3.45 -4.29
N LEU A 270 24.46 4.08 -4.69
CA LEU A 270 23.29 4.26 -3.82
C LEU A 270 22.63 2.92 -3.47
N LEU A 271 22.48 2.01 -4.43
CA LEU A 271 21.93 0.68 -4.20
C LEU A 271 22.85 -0.16 -3.27
N LEU A 272 24.16 -0.18 -3.54
CA LEU A 272 25.13 -0.91 -2.72
C LEU A 272 25.18 -0.38 -1.28
N ASN A 273 25.15 0.95 -1.10
CA ASN A 273 25.11 1.57 0.22
C ASN A 273 23.84 1.24 1.02
N ASN A 274 22.75 0.86 0.34
CA ASN A 274 21.49 0.47 0.95
C ASN A 274 21.28 -1.06 0.98
N GLY A 275 22.35 -1.85 0.80
CA GLY A 275 22.32 -3.30 0.99
C GLY A 275 21.99 -4.13 -0.26
N ALA A 276 22.16 -3.57 -1.46
CA ALA A 276 22.03 -4.34 -2.69
C ALA A 276 23.15 -5.40 -2.79
N LEU A 277 22.77 -6.65 -3.04
CA LEU A 277 23.68 -7.78 -3.20
C LEU A 277 24.07 -7.91 -4.67
N SER A 278 25.38 -7.95 -4.93
CA SER A 278 25.94 -8.12 -6.28
C SER A 278 25.94 -9.57 -6.76
N THR A 279 25.57 -10.52 -5.89
CA THR A 279 25.67 -11.97 -6.11
C THR A 279 24.43 -12.58 -6.77
N PHE A 280 23.32 -11.85 -6.84
CA PHE A 280 22.09 -12.34 -7.47
C PHE A 280 22.29 -12.52 -8.97
N LYS A 281 21.88 -13.69 -9.45
CA LYS A 281 22.01 -14.08 -10.85
C LYS A 281 20.70 -13.87 -11.59
N ASP A 282 20.82 -13.37 -12.81
CA ASP A 282 19.72 -13.34 -13.78
C ASP A 282 19.44 -14.74 -14.37
N LEU A 283 18.41 -14.87 -15.21
CA LEU A 283 18.05 -16.11 -15.90
C LEU A 283 19.18 -16.66 -16.79
N ASP A 284 20.06 -15.78 -17.27
CA ASP A 284 21.24 -16.15 -18.05
C ASP A 284 22.41 -16.60 -17.15
N GLY A 285 22.24 -16.62 -15.83
CA GLY A 285 23.23 -17.02 -14.83
C GLY A 285 24.29 -15.95 -14.53
N ASN A 286 24.12 -14.73 -15.03
CA ASN A 286 25.05 -13.61 -14.81
C ASN A 286 24.70 -12.87 -13.52
N ASP A 287 25.71 -12.66 -12.68
CA ASP A 287 25.66 -11.72 -11.55
C ASP A 287 26.03 -10.29 -11.99
N ALA A 288 25.86 -9.31 -11.09
CA ALA A 288 26.17 -7.90 -11.38
C ALA A 288 27.62 -7.71 -11.85
N LEU A 289 28.56 -8.48 -11.29
CA LEU A 289 29.98 -8.42 -11.62
C LEU A 289 30.26 -8.94 -13.04
N SER A 290 29.73 -10.10 -13.39
CA SER A 290 29.90 -10.72 -14.72
C SER A 290 29.16 -9.93 -15.80
N LEU A 291 28.01 -9.32 -15.48
CA LEU A 291 27.34 -8.36 -16.39
C LEU A 291 28.24 -7.15 -16.67
N ALA A 292 28.84 -6.56 -15.63
CA ALA A 292 29.75 -5.42 -15.78
C ALA A 292 31.01 -5.80 -16.58
N GLN A 293 31.56 -6.99 -16.36
CA GLN A 293 32.73 -7.51 -17.10
C GLN A 293 32.39 -7.80 -18.57
N LYS A 294 31.26 -8.46 -18.85
CA LYS A 294 30.78 -8.77 -20.21
C LYS A 294 30.58 -7.51 -21.06
N ARG A 295 30.12 -6.43 -20.42
CA ARG A 295 29.93 -5.11 -21.05
C ARG A 295 31.18 -4.22 -21.04
N LYS A 296 32.26 -4.65 -20.38
CA LYS A 296 33.54 -3.91 -20.20
C LYS A 296 33.37 -2.57 -19.49
N TYR A 297 32.67 -2.57 -18.36
CA TYR A 297 32.44 -1.39 -17.51
C TYR A 297 33.44 -1.37 -16.34
N ASP A 298 34.68 -0.97 -16.62
CA ASP A 298 35.80 -1.05 -15.67
C ASP A 298 35.59 -0.24 -14.37
N ASP A 299 34.86 0.86 -14.45
CA ASP A 299 34.46 1.72 -13.33
C ASP A 299 33.50 0.99 -12.37
N ILE A 300 32.52 0.28 -12.91
CA ILE A 300 31.55 -0.49 -12.13
C ILE A 300 32.17 -1.78 -11.61
N VAL A 301 33.04 -2.44 -12.39
CA VAL A 301 33.81 -3.60 -11.92
C VAL A 301 34.67 -3.21 -10.71
N LYS A 302 35.29 -2.03 -10.69
CA LYS A 302 36.03 -1.51 -9.53
C LYS A 302 35.14 -1.21 -8.32
N LEU A 303 33.93 -0.71 -8.55
CA LEU A 303 32.96 -0.44 -7.50
C LEU A 303 32.45 -1.74 -6.85
N LEU A 304 32.17 -2.76 -7.68
CA LEU A 304 31.64 -4.06 -7.24
C LEU A 304 32.73 -4.97 -6.63
N SER A 305 33.99 -4.85 -7.04
CA SER A 305 35.11 -5.67 -6.51
C SER A 305 35.64 -5.20 -5.15
N GLY A 306 35.21 -4.03 -4.67
CA GLY A 306 35.30 -3.63 -3.26
C GLY A 306 36.68 -3.20 -2.75
N GLN A 307 36.99 -1.91 -2.87
CA GLN A 307 37.55 -1.23 -1.70
C GLN A 307 36.39 -0.95 -0.73
N ARG A 308 36.24 -1.78 0.30
CA ARG A 308 35.31 -1.53 1.43
C ARG A 308 35.76 -0.28 2.20
N PRO A 309 34.94 0.78 2.37
CA PRO A 309 35.14 1.72 3.46
C PRO A 309 34.83 1.02 4.79
N LYS A 310 35.83 0.97 5.67
CA LYS A 310 35.71 0.66 7.09
C LYS A 310 34.69 1.63 7.75
N HIS A 311 33.97 1.17 8.78
CA HIS A 311 32.89 1.82 9.55
C HIS A 311 31.48 1.66 8.94
N ILE A 312 30.47 1.05 9.60
CA ILE A 312 29.96 1.36 10.94
C ILE A 312 29.44 0.09 11.69
N GLN A 313 30.13 -0.23 12.79
CA GLN A 313 29.66 -0.70 14.11
C GLN A 313 28.59 -1.80 14.22
N ASP A 314 29.08 -3.02 14.48
CA ASP A 314 28.62 -3.76 15.65
C ASP A 314 29.06 -3.02 16.94
N PRO A 315 28.22 -2.93 17.99
CA PRO A 315 28.64 -2.34 19.26
C PRO A 315 29.52 -3.30 20.10
N LYS A 316 30.86 -3.18 19.87
CA LYS A 316 32.10 -3.31 20.71
C LYS A 316 32.03 -3.74 22.21
N PRO A 317 33.18 -4.06 22.90
CA PRO A 317 34.58 -4.32 22.48
C PRO A 317 35.35 -5.47 23.23
N LEU A 318 36.55 -5.90 22.75
CA LEU A 318 37.85 -5.89 23.49
C LEU A 318 39.03 -6.55 22.72
N LEU A 319 40.12 -5.76 22.65
CA LEU A 319 41.53 -5.92 22.23
C LEU A 319 42.21 -7.32 22.20
N LEU A 320 42.99 -7.61 21.14
CA LEU A 320 44.48 -7.51 21.03
C LEU A 320 44.96 -7.92 19.61
N PRO A 321 46.19 -7.55 19.16
CA PRO A 321 46.49 -7.34 17.74
C PRO A 321 47.57 -8.28 17.13
N LEU A 322 47.60 -8.30 15.78
CA LEU A 322 48.73 -8.53 14.85
C LEU A 322 49.29 -9.95 14.67
N ASN A 323 49.19 -10.47 13.43
CA ASN A 323 50.28 -10.91 12.52
C ASN A 323 49.65 -11.70 11.35
N GLU A 324 49.69 -11.18 10.11
CA GLU A 324 50.76 -11.34 9.09
C GLU A 324 50.85 -12.75 8.48
N GLU A 325 50.13 -12.89 7.35
CA GLU A 325 50.38 -13.67 6.11
C GLU A 325 50.74 -15.18 6.19
N PRO A 326 51.04 -15.84 5.05
CA PRO A 326 50.11 -16.67 4.26
C PRO A 326 50.62 -18.14 4.16
N GLU A 327 49.97 -19.00 3.38
CA GLU A 327 50.62 -19.93 2.42
C GLU A 327 49.66 -21.02 1.89
N GLU A 328 50.03 -21.47 0.69
CA GLU A 328 49.46 -22.48 -0.19
C GLU A 328 49.49 -23.89 0.44
N ASP A 329 48.57 -24.77 0.04
CA ASP A 329 48.91 -25.99 -0.70
C ASP A 329 47.75 -26.99 -0.74
N ASP A 330 47.69 -27.63 -1.91
CA ASP A 330 47.00 -28.82 -2.38
C ASP A 330 46.43 -29.80 -1.33
N LEU A 331 45.25 -30.35 -1.61
CA LEU A 331 45.09 -31.74 -2.09
C LEU A 331 43.64 -32.24 -1.94
N ASP A 332 43.28 -33.03 -2.95
CA ASP A 332 42.06 -33.81 -3.14
C ASP A 332 41.52 -34.47 -1.85
N ASP A 333 40.22 -34.33 -1.61
CA ASP A 333 39.37 -35.44 -1.19
C ASP A 333 37.89 -35.15 -1.51
N LEU A 334 37.25 -36.20 -2.02
CA LEU A 334 35.88 -36.25 -2.51
C LEU A 334 34.87 -36.04 -1.38
N GLU A 335 34.00 -35.04 -1.52
CA GLU A 335 32.59 -35.13 -1.11
C GLU A 335 31.75 -34.34 -2.11
N GLU A 336 30.74 -35.00 -2.69
CA GLU A 336 29.78 -34.38 -3.62
C GLU A 336 29.20 -33.11 -2.99
N PRO A 337 29.06 -32.00 -3.73
CA PRO A 337 28.46 -30.80 -3.16
C PRO A 337 27.04 -31.15 -2.69
N PRO A 338 26.65 -30.78 -1.46
CA PRO A 338 25.28 -30.99 -1.00
C PRO A 338 24.31 -30.34 -2.00
N PRO A 339 23.13 -30.96 -2.25
CA PRO A 339 22.18 -30.44 -3.22
C PRO A 339 21.85 -28.97 -2.93
N PRO A 340 21.54 -28.18 -3.98
CA PRO A 340 21.39 -26.74 -3.87
C PRO A 340 20.42 -26.41 -2.75
N VAL A 341 20.84 -25.48 -1.89
CA VAL A 341 20.11 -25.00 -0.72
C VAL A 341 18.68 -24.61 -1.16
N THR A 342 17.72 -25.52 -0.95
CA THR A 342 16.31 -25.27 -1.22
C THR A 342 15.87 -24.15 -0.30
N SER A 343 15.19 -23.14 -0.85
CA SER A 343 14.64 -22.06 -0.03
C SER A 343 13.79 -22.66 1.10
N PRO A 344 13.68 -22.05 2.30
CA PRO A 344 12.87 -22.59 3.40
C PRO A 344 11.42 -22.95 2.98
N GLN A 345 10.88 -22.20 2.01
CA GLN A 345 9.57 -22.44 1.41
C GLN A 345 9.56 -23.65 0.48
N GLU A 346 10.55 -23.78 -0.41
CA GLU A 346 10.71 -24.97 -1.26
C GLU A 346 10.93 -26.22 -0.40
N ALA A 347 11.69 -26.12 0.70
CA ALA A 347 11.88 -27.20 1.64
C ALA A 347 10.56 -27.62 2.29
N LEU A 348 9.71 -26.68 2.71
CA LEU A 348 8.39 -26.99 3.27
C LEU A 348 7.44 -27.61 2.26
N VAL A 349 7.38 -27.08 1.03
CA VAL A 349 6.55 -27.64 -0.05
C VAL A 349 7.06 -29.01 -0.47
N LYS A 350 8.38 -29.20 -0.54
CA LYS A 350 8.99 -30.50 -0.83
C LYS A 350 8.69 -31.51 0.29
N ALA A 351 8.86 -31.14 1.56
CA ALA A 351 8.57 -32.00 2.71
C ALA A 351 7.09 -32.42 2.76
N THR A 352 6.17 -31.48 2.52
CA THR A 352 4.73 -31.79 2.44
C THR A 352 4.38 -32.65 1.21
N ARG A 353 5.13 -32.54 0.11
CA ARG A 353 4.98 -33.38 -1.10
C ARG A 353 5.55 -34.79 -0.93
N GLU A 354 6.68 -34.91 -0.23
CA GLU A 354 7.43 -36.14 0.02
C GLU A 354 6.94 -36.88 1.29
N ARG A 355 6.02 -36.27 2.05
CA ARG A 355 5.29 -36.84 3.19
C ARG A 355 6.17 -37.13 4.41
N THR A 356 7.26 -36.41 4.59
CA THR A 356 8.18 -36.58 5.71
C THR A 356 7.84 -35.63 6.86
N LEU A 357 7.25 -36.15 7.94
CA LEU A 357 6.88 -35.35 9.13
C LEU A 357 8.09 -34.63 9.73
N ALA A 358 9.24 -35.30 9.80
CA ALA A 358 10.48 -34.75 10.35
C ALA A 358 10.94 -33.50 9.57
N ASP A 359 10.88 -33.55 8.24
CA ASP A 359 11.30 -32.44 7.39
C ASP A 359 10.29 -31.29 7.41
N VAL A 360 8.99 -31.58 7.62
CA VAL A 360 7.96 -30.55 7.81
C VAL A 360 8.19 -29.80 9.12
N ASP A 361 8.46 -30.51 10.22
CA ASP A 361 8.77 -29.87 11.50
C ASP A 361 10.10 -29.10 11.44
N GLU A 362 11.13 -29.62 10.77
CA GLU A 362 12.39 -28.91 10.57
C GLU A 362 12.20 -27.65 9.71
N ALA A 363 11.42 -27.72 8.63
CA ALA A 363 11.13 -26.57 7.79
C ALA A 363 10.32 -25.49 8.52
N LEU A 364 9.32 -25.88 9.33
CA LEU A 364 8.46 -24.95 10.06
C LEU A 364 9.15 -24.36 11.30
N PHE A 365 9.73 -25.20 12.16
CA PHE A 365 10.28 -24.77 13.45
C PHE A 365 11.77 -24.41 13.38
N GLY A 366 12.54 -25.09 12.53
CA GLY A 366 13.97 -24.83 12.33
C GLY A 366 14.21 -23.67 11.36
N LEU A 367 13.73 -23.80 10.13
CA LEU A 367 13.96 -22.84 9.04
C LEU A 367 12.96 -21.67 9.01
N ARG A 368 11.93 -21.69 9.88
CA ARG A 368 10.86 -20.68 9.97
C ARG A 368 10.13 -20.43 8.65
N ALA A 369 9.85 -21.49 7.90
CA ALA A 369 9.01 -21.40 6.71
C ALA A 369 7.58 -20.95 7.09
N ASP A 370 7.01 -20.03 6.30
CA ASP A 370 5.63 -19.56 6.48
C ASP A 370 4.67 -20.54 5.76
N PRO A 371 3.77 -21.24 6.48
CA PRO A 371 2.87 -22.22 5.89
C PRO A 371 1.75 -21.61 5.01
N ASN A 372 1.68 -20.27 4.92
CA ASN A 372 0.66 -19.54 4.17
C ASN A 372 1.15 -19.02 2.82
N ILE A 373 2.24 -19.57 2.29
CA ILE A 373 2.73 -19.25 0.94
C ILE A 373 2.32 -20.38 -0.02
N PRO A 374 1.71 -20.05 -1.18
CA PRO A 374 1.37 -21.06 -2.17
C PRO A 374 2.61 -21.45 -3.00
N ASP A 375 2.63 -22.67 -3.49
CA ASP A 375 3.61 -23.12 -4.48
C ASP A 375 3.27 -22.64 -5.90
N ASP A 376 4.11 -23.02 -6.87
CA ASP A 376 3.92 -22.69 -8.29
C ASP A 376 2.59 -23.22 -8.88
N THR A 377 1.96 -24.19 -8.23
CA THR A 377 0.66 -24.73 -8.63
C THR A 377 -0.52 -23.96 -8.02
N GLY A 378 -0.24 -22.96 -7.17
CA GLY A 378 -1.24 -22.18 -6.46
C GLY A 378 -1.85 -22.91 -5.26
N LEU A 379 -1.16 -23.94 -4.76
CA LEU A 379 -1.56 -24.75 -3.62
C LEU A 379 -0.70 -24.42 -2.42
N TYR A 380 -1.34 -24.33 -1.26
CA TYR A 380 -0.65 -24.10 0.01
C TYR A 380 -0.23 -25.44 0.62
N PRO A 381 0.80 -25.47 1.49
CA PRO A 381 1.21 -26.66 2.24
C PRO A 381 0.02 -27.45 2.83
N ILE A 382 -0.95 -26.75 3.43
CA ILE A 382 -2.17 -27.36 3.99
C ILE A 382 -3.04 -28.05 2.93
N HIS A 383 -3.08 -27.55 1.69
CA HIS A 383 -3.80 -28.16 0.59
C HIS A 383 -3.08 -29.39 0.03
N HIS A 384 -1.74 -29.38 -0.03
CA HIS A 384 -0.95 -30.54 -0.49
C HIS A 384 -1.21 -31.78 0.37
N VAL A 385 -1.29 -31.58 1.69
CA VAL A 385 -1.61 -32.64 2.66
C VAL A 385 -2.99 -33.26 2.42
N LEU A 386 -3.96 -32.48 1.91
CA LEU A 386 -5.33 -32.94 1.69
C LEU A 386 -5.57 -33.52 0.28
N ILE A 387 -4.88 -33.02 -0.74
CA ILE A 387 -5.09 -33.43 -2.15
C ILE A 387 -4.48 -34.79 -2.46
N ARG A 388 -3.29 -35.09 -1.91
CA ARG A 388 -2.54 -36.30 -2.30
C ARG A 388 -3.03 -37.53 -1.55
N GLY A 389 -3.74 -38.40 -2.26
CA GLY A 389 -4.47 -39.55 -1.71
C GLY A 389 -3.67 -40.85 -1.49
N GLU A 390 -2.35 -40.80 -1.26
CA GLU A 390 -1.56 -42.03 -1.00
C GLU A 390 -0.73 -41.92 0.28
N PHE A 391 -1.28 -41.35 1.36
CA PHE A 391 -0.69 -41.63 2.65
C PHE A 391 -0.91 -43.11 2.96
N GLU A 392 0.16 -43.85 3.24
CA GLU A 392 0.07 -45.26 3.66
C GLU A 392 -0.74 -45.37 4.96
N ASN A 393 -0.66 -44.35 5.83
CA ASN A 393 -1.41 -44.24 7.07
C ASN A 393 -2.15 -42.89 7.18
N GLU A 394 -3.43 -42.95 7.59
CA GLU A 394 -4.23 -41.75 7.84
C GLU A 394 -3.70 -40.91 9.02
N GLU A 395 -3.08 -41.53 10.02
CA GLU A 395 -2.53 -40.84 11.20
C GLU A 395 -1.37 -39.90 10.84
N ASP A 396 -0.53 -40.26 9.86
CA ASP A 396 0.60 -39.43 9.43
C ASP A 396 0.12 -38.14 8.76
N ARG A 397 -0.94 -38.25 7.93
CA ARG A 397 -1.62 -37.10 7.33
C ARG A 397 -2.19 -36.18 8.39
N LEU A 398 -2.88 -36.73 9.39
CA LEU A 398 -3.47 -35.95 10.46
C LEU A 398 -2.40 -35.28 11.32
N SER A 399 -1.28 -35.96 11.58
CA SER A 399 -0.15 -35.40 12.31
C SER A 399 0.47 -34.23 11.55
N MET A 400 0.66 -34.35 10.23
CA MET A 400 1.20 -33.28 9.38
C MET A 400 0.25 -32.08 9.32
N LEU A 401 -1.06 -32.34 9.21
CA LEU A 401 -2.08 -31.30 9.25
C LEU A 401 -2.08 -30.56 10.60
N ARG A 402 -1.90 -31.27 11.71
CA ARG A 402 -1.78 -30.67 13.05
C ARG A 402 -0.52 -29.83 13.18
N SER A 403 0.64 -30.31 12.76
CA SER A 403 1.90 -29.54 12.78
C SER A 403 1.77 -28.23 12.00
N LEU A 404 1.16 -28.25 10.80
CA LEU A 404 0.92 -27.04 10.01
C LEU A 404 -0.01 -26.05 10.72
N ILE A 405 -1.11 -26.53 11.31
CA ILE A 405 -2.05 -25.68 12.06
C ILE A 405 -1.38 -25.07 13.31
N GLU A 406 -0.57 -25.86 14.03
CA GLU A 406 0.20 -25.39 15.19
C GLU A 406 1.24 -24.34 14.80
N ALA A 407 1.86 -24.49 13.63
CA ALA A 407 2.77 -23.50 13.05
C ALA A 407 2.07 -22.24 12.50
N GLY A 408 0.74 -22.16 12.56
CA GLY A 408 -0.03 -20.99 12.17
C GLY A 408 -0.53 -20.99 10.73
N ALA A 409 -0.69 -22.16 10.12
CA ALA A 409 -1.39 -22.29 8.83
C ALA A 409 -2.84 -21.79 8.94
N ASP A 410 -3.26 -20.97 7.98
CA ASP A 410 -4.62 -20.46 7.88
C ASP A 410 -5.56 -21.55 7.34
N VAL A 411 -6.50 -21.98 8.20
CA VAL A 411 -7.50 -23.01 7.89
C VAL A 411 -8.57 -22.56 6.89
N ASN A 412 -8.64 -21.26 6.57
CA ASN A 412 -9.60 -20.68 5.63
C ASN A 412 -8.94 -20.24 4.31
N ILE A 413 -7.65 -20.51 4.14
CA ILE A 413 -6.89 -20.04 2.98
C ILE A 413 -7.44 -20.65 1.69
N GLN A 414 -7.70 -19.84 0.67
CA GLN A 414 -8.28 -20.30 -0.59
C GLN A 414 -7.18 -20.57 -1.61
N THR A 415 -7.21 -21.74 -2.27
CA THR A 415 -6.30 -22.03 -3.40
C THR A 415 -6.40 -20.95 -4.48
N VAL A 416 -5.29 -20.67 -5.17
CA VAL A 416 -5.25 -19.60 -6.18
C VAL A 416 -6.17 -19.90 -7.38
N ASN A 417 -6.27 -21.17 -7.77
CA ASN A 417 -6.94 -21.56 -9.02
C ASN A 417 -8.45 -21.82 -8.86
N SER A 418 -8.85 -22.47 -7.76
CA SER A 418 -10.24 -22.90 -7.52
C SER A 418 -10.91 -22.16 -6.37
N GLU A 419 -10.19 -21.27 -5.68
CA GLU A 419 -10.65 -20.58 -4.48
C GLU A 419 -11.17 -21.56 -3.40
N SER A 420 -10.66 -22.80 -3.40
CA SER A 420 -11.10 -23.84 -2.48
C SER A 420 -10.37 -23.68 -1.16
N THR A 421 -11.09 -23.72 -0.03
CA THR A 421 -10.47 -23.81 1.30
C THR A 421 -10.00 -25.24 1.60
N PRO A 422 -9.17 -25.47 2.63
CA PRO A 422 -8.82 -26.81 3.09
C PRO A 422 -10.06 -27.69 3.32
N LEU A 423 -11.14 -27.10 3.87
CA LEU A 423 -12.39 -27.82 4.10
C LEU A 423 -13.12 -28.21 2.80
N HIS A 424 -13.05 -27.39 1.74
CA HIS A 424 -13.58 -27.77 0.42
C HIS A 424 -12.81 -28.97 -0.15
N VAL A 425 -11.49 -29.00 0.01
CA VAL A 425 -10.66 -30.12 -0.47
C VAL A 425 -10.98 -31.41 0.32
N ALA A 426 -11.10 -31.30 1.64
CA ALA A 426 -11.51 -32.44 2.48
C ALA A 426 -12.90 -32.97 2.09
N ALA A 427 -13.84 -32.08 1.76
CA ALA A 427 -15.17 -32.42 1.25
C ALA A 427 -15.10 -33.16 -0.09
N THR A 428 -14.34 -32.66 -1.07
CA THR A 428 -14.18 -33.34 -2.38
C THR A 428 -13.53 -34.73 -2.28
N LYS A 429 -12.72 -34.97 -1.24
CA LYS A 429 -11.99 -36.23 -1.06
C LYS A 429 -12.61 -37.16 -0.01
N ASN A 430 -13.79 -36.83 0.51
CA ASN A 430 -14.47 -37.53 1.61
C ASN A 430 -13.56 -37.82 2.83
N GLN A 431 -12.77 -36.83 3.26
CA GLN A 431 -11.80 -37.01 4.36
C GLN A 431 -12.40 -36.59 5.71
N GLU A 432 -13.16 -37.50 6.34
CA GLU A 432 -13.86 -37.25 7.63
C GLU A 432 -12.92 -36.72 8.72
N HIS A 433 -11.84 -37.45 9.02
CA HIS A 433 -10.94 -37.10 10.12
C HIS A 433 -10.19 -35.80 9.87
N ALA A 434 -9.82 -35.50 8.62
CA ALA A 434 -9.17 -34.25 8.27
C ALA A 434 -10.13 -33.06 8.42
N ALA A 435 -11.39 -33.22 8.00
CA ALA A 435 -12.44 -32.23 8.23
C ALA A 435 -12.67 -31.99 9.73
N GLN A 436 -12.67 -33.04 10.56
CA GLN A 436 -12.79 -32.90 12.01
C GLN A 436 -11.63 -32.08 12.60
N VAL A 437 -10.38 -32.36 12.21
CA VAL A 437 -9.21 -31.59 12.67
C VAL A 437 -9.30 -30.11 12.30
N LEU A 438 -9.72 -29.80 11.07
CA LEU A 438 -9.90 -28.42 10.63
C LEU A 438 -10.98 -27.68 11.44
N LEU A 439 -12.10 -28.35 11.71
CA LEU A 439 -13.22 -27.77 12.45
C LEU A 439 -12.94 -27.60 13.94
N ASP A 440 -12.15 -28.49 14.54
CA ASP A 440 -11.75 -28.41 15.94
C ASP A 440 -10.92 -27.17 16.27
N THR A 441 -10.31 -26.52 15.26
CA THR A 441 -9.56 -25.27 15.44
C THR A 441 -10.40 -24.07 15.87
N HIS A 442 -11.74 -24.16 15.75
CA HIS A 442 -12.71 -23.07 16.01
C HIS A 442 -12.50 -21.78 15.17
N LYS A 443 -11.53 -21.77 14.25
CA LYS A 443 -11.25 -20.66 13.32
C LYS A 443 -11.78 -20.93 11.91
N CYS A 444 -12.24 -22.16 11.64
CA CYS A 444 -12.72 -22.56 10.33
C CYS A 444 -14.08 -21.91 10.00
N ASP A 445 -14.15 -21.24 8.85
CA ASP A 445 -15.35 -20.60 8.32
C ASP A 445 -16.07 -21.56 7.34
N LEU A 446 -17.29 -21.93 7.71
CA LEU A 446 -18.15 -22.87 6.97
C LEU A 446 -18.87 -22.21 5.79
N ASP A 447 -18.95 -20.89 5.76
CA ASP A 447 -19.77 -20.14 4.80
C ASP A 447 -18.95 -19.60 3.62
N MET A 448 -17.63 -19.80 3.64
CA MET A 448 -16.71 -19.51 2.54
C MET A 448 -17.12 -20.27 1.29
N LYS A 449 -17.09 -19.58 0.14
CA LYS A 449 -17.46 -20.13 -1.16
C LYS A 449 -16.24 -20.25 -2.07
N ASN A 450 -16.13 -21.39 -2.75
CA ASN A 450 -15.15 -21.57 -3.81
C ASN A 450 -15.52 -20.80 -5.09
N LYS A 451 -14.70 -20.93 -6.13
CA LYS A 451 -14.89 -20.27 -7.44
C LYS A 451 -16.21 -20.67 -8.13
N HIS A 452 -16.77 -21.81 -7.77
CA HIS A 452 -18.08 -22.26 -8.26
C HIS A 452 -19.26 -21.68 -7.46
N GLY A 453 -18.99 -20.82 -6.47
CA GLY A 453 -19.99 -20.22 -5.58
C GLY A 453 -20.53 -21.19 -4.53
N LYS A 454 -19.85 -22.31 -4.30
CA LYS A 454 -20.30 -23.41 -3.44
C LYS A 454 -19.52 -23.40 -2.13
N THR A 455 -20.22 -23.68 -1.03
CA THR A 455 -19.62 -23.93 0.28
C THR A 455 -19.06 -25.35 0.38
N ALA A 456 -18.23 -25.64 1.37
CA ALA A 456 -17.68 -26.99 1.56
C ALA A 456 -18.79 -28.05 1.77
N TYR A 457 -19.90 -27.67 2.42
CA TYR A 457 -21.07 -28.54 2.57
C TYR A 457 -21.72 -28.87 1.23
N GLN A 458 -21.90 -27.86 0.37
CA GLN A 458 -22.50 -28.04 -0.96
C GLN A 458 -21.58 -28.86 -1.89
N VAL A 459 -20.26 -28.72 -1.74
CA VAL A 459 -19.31 -29.59 -2.45
C VAL A 459 -19.41 -31.03 -1.96
N ALA A 460 -19.54 -31.25 -0.65
CA ALA A 460 -19.74 -32.61 -0.12
C ALA A 460 -21.06 -33.24 -0.59
N GLU A 461 -22.13 -32.44 -0.69
CA GLU A 461 -23.43 -32.88 -1.20
C GLU A 461 -23.36 -33.31 -2.68
N GLU A 462 -22.64 -32.56 -3.51
CA GLU A 462 -22.47 -32.88 -4.93
C GLU A 462 -21.58 -34.09 -5.21
N GLU A 463 -20.57 -34.29 -4.38
CA GLU A 463 -19.65 -35.43 -4.46
C GLU A 463 -20.15 -36.64 -3.64
N GLU A 464 -21.37 -36.59 -3.10
CA GLU A 464 -22.01 -37.65 -2.30
C GLU A 464 -21.17 -38.10 -1.08
N CYS A 465 -20.44 -37.17 -0.46
CA CYS A 465 -19.52 -37.39 0.66
C CYS A 465 -20.23 -37.28 2.02
N GLN A 466 -21.02 -38.30 2.35
CA GLN A 466 -21.92 -38.31 3.52
C GLN A 466 -21.18 -38.13 4.86
N GLU A 467 -20.00 -38.73 5.01
CA GLU A 467 -19.22 -38.71 6.25
C GLU A 467 -18.76 -37.29 6.61
N VAL A 468 -18.31 -36.51 5.61
CA VAL A 468 -17.92 -35.11 5.82
C VAL A 468 -19.15 -34.23 6.10
N MET A 469 -20.29 -34.49 5.45
CA MET A 469 -21.54 -33.78 5.76
C MET A 469 -21.96 -33.98 7.22
N ASP A 470 -21.89 -35.23 7.71
CA ASP A 470 -22.22 -35.58 9.09
C ASP A 470 -21.27 -34.90 10.09
N VAL A 471 -19.98 -34.76 9.78
CA VAL A 471 -19.03 -34.00 10.61
C VAL A 471 -19.41 -32.52 10.66
N ILE A 472 -19.69 -31.89 9.52
CA ILE A 472 -20.05 -30.47 9.46
C ILE A 472 -21.35 -30.21 10.23
N ASP A 473 -22.36 -31.07 10.07
CA ASP A 473 -23.65 -30.93 10.77
C ASP A 473 -23.52 -31.18 12.28
N ARG A 474 -22.72 -32.17 12.70
CA ARG A 474 -22.36 -32.37 14.11
C ARG A 474 -21.69 -31.12 14.68
N HIS A 475 -20.74 -30.52 13.97
CA HIS A 475 -20.03 -29.32 14.42
C HIS A 475 -20.99 -28.12 14.54
N ARG A 476 -21.84 -27.88 13.53
CA ARG A 476 -22.88 -26.84 13.56
C ARG A 476 -23.81 -26.99 14.76
N GLN A 477 -24.23 -28.22 15.07
CA GLN A 477 -25.10 -28.50 16.20
C GLN A 477 -24.39 -28.27 17.54
N GLN A 478 -23.12 -28.68 17.66
CA GLN A 478 -22.31 -28.40 18.86
C GLN A 478 -22.11 -26.91 19.11
N VAL A 479 -21.81 -26.11 18.08
CA VAL A 479 -21.68 -24.65 18.18
C VAL A 479 -23.01 -24.03 18.63
N ARG A 480 -24.13 -24.46 18.05
CA ARG A 480 -25.48 -24.01 18.42
C ARG A 480 -25.81 -24.33 19.89
N ASP A 481 -25.48 -25.53 20.35
CA ASP A 481 -25.77 -25.95 21.72
C ASP A 481 -24.85 -25.25 22.74
N ARG A 482 -23.59 -24.97 22.38
CA ARG A 482 -22.68 -24.12 23.18
C ARG A 482 -23.24 -22.69 23.33
N LEU A 483 -23.74 -22.09 22.24
CA LEU A 483 -24.35 -20.76 22.27
C LEU A 483 -25.61 -20.72 23.15
N LYS A 484 -26.48 -21.73 23.06
CA LYS A 484 -27.67 -21.86 23.92
C LYS A 484 -27.30 -22.02 25.40
N ASN A 485 -26.28 -22.82 25.70
CA ASN A 485 -25.81 -23.04 27.08
C ASN A 485 -25.10 -21.80 27.65
N ALA A 486 -24.34 -21.06 26.84
CA ALA A 486 -23.75 -19.78 27.22
C ALA A 486 -24.83 -18.73 27.52
N ALA A 487 -25.88 -18.64 26.69
CA ALA A 487 -27.02 -17.75 26.92
C ALA A 487 -27.80 -18.08 28.21
N LYS A 488 -27.99 -19.37 28.50
CA LYS A 488 -28.58 -19.82 29.78
C LYS A 488 -27.71 -19.46 30.99
N LYS A 489 -26.39 -19.67 30.91
CA LYS A 489 -25.45 -19.28 31.99
C LYS A 489 -25.42 -17.77 32.24
N ALA A 490 -25.44 -16.97 31.18
CA ALA A 490 -25.50 -15.50 31.28
C ALA A 490 -26.79 -15.03 31.98
N SER A 491 -27.92 -15.69 31.70
CA SER A 491 -29.23 -15.38 32.30
C SER A 491 -29.32 -15.78 33.79
N THR A 492 -28.60 -16.83 34.21
CA THR A 492 -28.54 -17.24 35.63
C THR A 492 -27.59 -16.38 36.47
N CYS A 493 -26.53 -15.80 35.88
CA CYS A 493 -25.65 -14.86 36.58
C CYS A 493 -26.27 -13.47 36.80
N THR A 494 -27.40 -13.15 36.16
CA THR A 494 -28.11 -11.88 36.38
C THR A 494 -29.14 -11.94 37.52
N LEU A 495 -29.30 -13.12 38.15
CA LEU A 495 -30.29 -13.41 39.20
C LEU A 495 -29.68 -13.79 40.57
N LEU A 496 -28.35 -13.66 40.71
CA LEU A 496 -27.61 -13.67 41.99
C LEU A 496 -26.95 -12.30 42.15
#